data_AF-A0A7X8QL58-F1
#
_entry.id   AF-A0A7X8QL58-F1
#
_cell.length_a   1.000
_cell.length_b   1.000
_cell.length_c   1.000
_cell.angle_alpha   90.00
_cell.angle_beta   90.00
_cell.angle_gamma   90.00
#
_symmetry.space_group_name_H-M   'P 1'
#
loop_
_entity.id
_entity.type
_entity.pdbx_description
1 polymer ?
#
loop_
_entity_poly.entity_id
_entity_poly.type
_entity_poly.pdbx_seq_one_letter_code
_entity_poly.pdbx_strand_id
1 'polypeptide(L)'
;KDSFGHAQLGGTASVLAGVLKNELGCKTRAIEFSLLQRCASHWASKTDVDETFTAGQKAVQYAVEGTTDHMVAYERSEKNGKYFCNYVLVNLSDVANTEKKIPREWITADGTGLTQDFIDYALPLIEGESNPPIEDGLPRFAKLKKILATK
;
A
#
# COMPACT_ATOMS: atom_id res chain seq x y z
N LYS A 1 17.40 1.88 -16.79
CA LYS A 1 18.01 1.94 -15.44
C LYS A 1 17.77 3.33 -14.89
N ASP A 2 17.47 3.50 -13.62
CA ASP A 2 17.29 4.83 -13.00
C ASP A 2 18.65 5.48 -12.65
N SER A 3 18.61 6.69 -12.07
CA SER A 3 19.79 7.44 -11.64
C SER A 3 20.64 6.76 -10.55
N PHE A 4 20.12 5.68 -9.94
CA PHE A 4 20.80 4.87 -8.93
C PHE A 4 21.26 3.51 -9.49
N GLY A 5 21.08 3.27 -10.80
CA GLY A 5 21.51 2.04 -11.48
C GLY A 5 20.52 0.88 -11.37
N HIS A 6 19.36 1.06 -10.74
CA HIS A 6 18.34 0.02 -10.63
C HIS A 6 17.75 -0.31 -11.99
N ALA A 7 17.48 -1.59 -12.24
CA ALA A 7 16.79 -2.01 -13.45
C ALA A 7 15.38 -1.41 -13.48
N GLN A 8 14.99 -0.88 -14.65
CA GLN A 8 13.60 -0.48 -14.85
C GLN A 8 12.82 -1.75 -15.18
N LEU A 9 12.11 -2.27 -14.19
CA LEU A 9 11.34 -3.50 -14.29
C LEU A 9 9.97 -3.18 -14.89
N GLY A 10 9.55 -3.93 -15.92
CA GLY A 10 8.26 -3.77 -16.61
C GLY A 10 8.11 -4.75 -17.77
N GLY A 11 6.90 -4.88 -18.33
CA GLY A 11 6.66 -5.74 -19.50
C GLY A 11 6.47 -7.24 -19.20
N THR A 12 6.57 -7.65 -17.93
CA THR A 12 6.43 -9.06 -17.52
C THR A 12 5.09 -9.65 -17.95
N ALA A 13 4.00 -8.88 -17.90
CA ALA A 13 2.69 -9.36 -18.32
C ALA A 13 2.65 -9.67 -19.82
N SER A 14 3.31 -8.85 -20.63
CA SER A 14 3.42 -9.05 -22.08
C SER A 14 4.25 -10.30 -22.42
N VAL A 15 5.36 -10.52 -21.70
CA VAL A 15 6.17 -11.74 -21.84
C VAL A 15 5.34 -12.98 -21.50
N LEU A 16 4.65 -12.98 -20.36
CA LEU A 16 3.81 -14.11 -19.93
C LEU A 16 2.67 -14.37 -20.92
N ALA A 17 2.01 -13.33 -21.42
CA ALA A 17 0.95 -13.48 -22.42
C ALA A 17 1.46 -14.09 -23.73
N GLY A 18 2.70 -13.78 -24.13
CA GLY A 18 3.37 -14.39 -25.29
C GLY A 18 3.66 -15.88 -25.07
N VAL A 19 4.20 -16.24 -23.91
CA VAL A 19 4.43 -17.64 -23.52
C VAL A 19 3.11 -18.42 -23.56
N LEU A 20 2.07 -17.95 -22.88
CA LEU A 20 0.78 -18.63 -22.82
C LEU A 20 0.11 -18.75 -24.20
N LYS A 21 0.27 -17.76 -25.08
CA LYS A 21 -0.25 -17.85 -26.46
C LYS A 21 0.39 -18.99 -27.24
N ASN A 22 1.70 -19.16 -27.11
CA ASN A 22 2.44 -20.21 -27.82
C ASN A 22 2.13 -21.60 -27.25
N GLU A 23 2.07 -21.73 -25.92
CA GLU A 23 1.82 -23.01 -25.25
C GLU A 23 0.36 -23.48 -25.38
N LEU A 24 -0.61 -22.57 -25.28
CA LEU A 24 -2.04 -22.92 -25.23
C LEU A 24 -2.76 -22.73 -26.57
N GLY A 25 -2.11 -22.11 -27.57
CA GLY A 25 -2.72 -21.85 -28.88
C GLY A 25 -3.93 -20.91 -28.86
N CYS A 26 -4.13 -20.16 -27.77
CA CYS A 26 -5.30 -19.30 -27.57
C CYS A 26 -4.94 -17.81 -27.63
N LYS A 27 -5.95 -16.96 -27.83
CA LYS A 27 -5.77 -15.50 -27.84
C LYS A 27 -5.52 -15.00 -26.42
N THR A 28 -4.38 -14.35 -26.20
CA THR A 28 -4.02 -13.71 -24.93
C THR A 28 -4.06 -12.18 -25.01
N ARG A 29 -4.27 -11.52 -23.87
CA ARG A 29 -4.18 -10.07 -23.70
C ARG A 29 -3.51 -9.78 -22.36
N ALA A 30 -2.43 -9.01 -22.39
CA ALA A 30 -1.82 -8.46 -21.18
C ALA A 30 -2.45 -7.11 -20.84
N ILE A 31 -2.65 -6.85 -19.54
CA ILE A 31 -3.05 -5.54 -19.01
C ILE A 31 -2.12 -5.23 -17.84
N GLU A 32 -1.44 -4.09 -17.92
CA GLU A 32 -0.55 -3.61 -16.86
C GLU A 32 -1.15 -2.34 -16.25
N PHE A 33 -1.53 -2.38 -14.97
CA PHE A 33 -2.17 -1.25 -14.31
C PHE A 33 -1.21 -0.09 -14.03
N SER A 34 0.08 -0.36 -13.81
CA SER A 34 1.11 0.66 -13.62
C SER A 34 0.69 1.72 -12.59
N LEU A 35 0.55 2.99 -12.98
CA LEU A 35 0.12 4.08 -12.10
C LEU A 35 -1.29 3.89 -11.54
N LEU A 36 -2.19 3.25 -12.28
CA LEU A 36 -3.60 3.12 -11.88
C LEU A 36 -3.73 2.43 -10.53
N GLN A 37 -2.95 1.38 -10.26
CA GLN A 37 -3.05 0.60 -9.02
C GLN A 37 -2.61 1.37 -7.76
N ARG A 38 -1.80 2.44 -7.90
CA ARG A 38 -1.29 3.24 -6.77
C ARG A 38 -1.85 4.67 -6.71
N CYS A 39 -2.64 5.05 -7.72
CA CYS A 39 -3.32 6.34 -7.79
C CYS A 39 -4.85 6.17 -7.81
N ALA A 40 -5.36 5.01 -7.39
CA ALA A 40 -6.80 4.70 -7.37
C ALA A 40 -7.52 5.26 -6.14
N SER A 41 -7.31 6.53 -5.79
CA SER A 41 -7.96 7.15 -4.63
C SER A 41 -9.50 7.16 -4.71
N HIS A 42 -10.04 7.02 -5.92
CA HIS A 42 -11.49 6.86 -6.17
C HIS A 42 -12.05 5.54 -5.60
N TRP A 43 -11.19 4.58 -5.30
CA TRP A 43 -11.52 3.26 -4.75
C TRP A 43 -10.55 2.85 -3.65
N ALA A 44 -10.05 3.82 -2.88
CA ALA A 44 -9.15 3.53 -1.77
C ALA A 44 -9.91 2.84 -0.62
N SER A 45 -9.24 1.90 0.05
CA SER A 45 -9.76 1.26 1.26
C SER A 45 -10.05 2.31 2.32
N LYS A 46 -11.19 2.15 3.00
CA LYS A 46 -11.50 2.97 4.18
C LYS A 46 -10.46 2.76 5.28
N THR A 47 -10.08 1.52 5.56
CA THR A 47 -9.05 1.19 6.56
C THR A 47 -7.76 1.95 6.27
N ASP A 48 -7.21 1.83 5.06
CA ASP A 48 -5.95 2.51 4.68
C ASP A 48 -6.04 4.04 4.86
N VAL A 49 -7.15 4.65 4.43
CA VAL A 49 -7.36 6.10 4.54
C VAL A 49 -7.45 6.56 6.00
N ASP A 50 -8.26 5.88 6.81
CA ASP A 50 -8.46 6.23 8.23
C ASP A 50 -7.16 6.03 9.03
N GLU A 51 -6.46 4.92 8.77
CA GLU A 51 -5.23 4.58 9.46
C GLU A 51 -4.09 5.55 9.10
N THR A 52 -3.93 5.86 7.82
CA THR A 52 -2.92 6.82 7.34
C THR A 52 -3.17 8.23 7.88
N PHE A 53 -4.44 8.67 7.92
CA PHE A 53 -4.78 9.97 8.50
C PHE A 53 -4.43 10.03 10.00
N THR A 54 -4.79 8.97 10.73
CA THR A 54 -4.52 8.87 12.18
C THR A 54 -3.03 8.83 12.47
N ALA A 55 -2.23 8.10 11.70
CA ALA A 55 -0.78 8.06 11.86
C ALA A 55 -0.14 9.45 11.67
N GLY A 56 -0.59 10.21 10.67
CA GLY A 56 -0.16 11.60 10.46
C GLY A 56 -0.52 12.52 11.64
N GLN A 57 -1.74 12.40 12.17
CA GLN A 57 -2.16 13.13 13.37
C GLN A 57 -1.27 12.79 14.57
N LYS A 58 -1.00 11.49 14.79
CA LYS A 58 -0.14 11.01 15.88
C LYS A 58 1.29 11.52 15.75
N ALA A 59 1.85 11.53 14.55
CA ALA A 59 3.20 12.05 14.33
C ALA A 59 3.34 13.51 14.77
N VAL A 60 2.36 14.37 14.44
CA VAL A 60 2.33 15.76 14.90
C VAL A 60 2.17 15.84 16.42
N GLN A 61 1.26 15.05 17.00
CA GLN A 61 1.06 15.01 18.45
C GLN A 61 2.37 14.70 19.19
N TYR A 62 3.06 13.62 18.81
CA TYR A 62 4.31 13.21 19.46
C TYR A 62 5.43 14.23 19.27
N ALA A 63 5.53 14.86 18.10
CA ALA A 63 6.51 15.91 17.85
C ALA A 63 6.29 17.13 18.75
N VAL A 64 5.03 17.56 18.95
CA VAL A 64 4.68 18.66 19.84
C VAL A 64 4.94 18.31 21.31
N GLU A 65 4.79 17.05 21.69
CA GLU A 65 5.14 16.53 23.02
C GLU A 65 6.67 16.39 23.25
N GLY A 66 7.49 16.73 22.24
CA GLY A 66 8.95 16.75 22.34
C GLY A 66 9.63 15.43 21.94
N THR A 67 8.90 14.49 21.35
CA THR A 67 9.48 13.25 20.81
C THR A 67 10.23 13.55 19.50
N THR A 68 11.46 13.04 19.40
CA THR A 68 12.31 13.11 18.19
C THR A 68 12.85 11.73 17.82
N ASP A 69 13.35 11.56 16.61
CA ASP A 69 14.04 10.33 16.13
C ASP A 69 13.20 9.04 16.14
N HIS A 70 11.88 9.17 16.04
CA HIS A 70 10.93 8.06 15.98
C HIS A 70 10.02 8.12 14.76
N MET A 71 9.53 6.96 14.34
CA MET A 71 8.46 6.78 13.37
C MET A 71 7.20 6.29 14.08
N VAL A 72 6.03 6.80 13.67
CA VAL A 72 4.74 6.18 14.03
C VAL A 72 4.56 4.92 13.20
N ALA A 73 4.55 3.76 13.84
CA ALA A 73 4.35 2.46 13.22
C ALA A 73 2.95 1.92 13.50
N TYR A 74 2.45 1.12 12.56
CA TYR A 74 1.20 0.40 12.66
C TYR A 74 1.45 -0.94 13.35
N GLU A 75 0.90 -1.11 14.53
CA GLU A 75 0.96 -2.37 15.26
C GLU A 75 -0.40 -3.07 15.13
N ARG A 76 -0.42 -4.16 14.35
CA ARG A 76 -1.60 -5.02 14.23
C ARG A 76 -1.89 -5.67 15.58
N SER A 77 -3.14 -5.59 15.99
CA SER A 77 -3.68 -6.21 17.19
C SER A 77 -5.10 -6.71 16.93
N GLU A 78 -5.73 -7.28 17.95
CA GLU A 78 -7.10 -7.74 17.90
C GLU A 78 -7.90 -7.09 19.03
N LYS A 79 -9.10 -6.61 18.72
CA LYS A 79 -10.05 -6.10 19.70
C LYS A 79 -11.42 -6.70 19.43
N ASN A 80 -11.96 -7.42 20.41
CA ASN A 80 -13.25 -8.12 20.32
C ASN A 80 -13.34 -9.09 19.11
N GLY A 81 -12.28 -9.85 18.84
CA GLY A 81 -12.27 -10.81 17.72
C GLY A 81 -12.13 -10.17 16.34
N LYS A 82 -11.72 -8.89 16.26
CA LYS A 82 -11.58 -8.15 15.00
C LYS A 82 -10.25 -7.44 14.92
N TYR A 83 -9.77 -7.27 13.69
CA TYR A 83 -8.57 -6.47 13.39
C TYR A 83 -8.65 -5.09 14.04
N PHE A 84 -7.58 -4.69 14.71
CA PHE A 84 -7.41 -3.37 15.28
C PHE A 84 -5.97 -2.91 15.09
N CYS A 85 -5.77 -1.66 14.67
CA CYS A 85 -4.44 -1.08 14.55
C CYS A 85 -4.12 -0.15 15.72
N ASN A 86 -3.07 -0.48 16.47
CA ASN A 86 -2.43 0.43 17.40
C ASN A 86 -1.42 1.31 16.65
N TYR A 87 -1.12 2.48 17.21
CA TYR A 87 -0.08 3.38 16.72
C TYR A 87 1.00 3.49 17.77
N VAL A 88 2.18 2.98 17.45
CA VAL A 88 3.31 2.90 18.39
C VAL A 88 4.49 3.70 17.85
N LEU A 89 5.37 4.14 18.75
CA LEU A 89 6.62 4.79 18.38
C LEU A 89 7.73 3.73 18.26
N VAL A 90 8.48 3.80 17.17
CA VAL A 90 9.66 2.95 16.94
C VAL A 90 10.84 3.84 16.61
N ASN A 91 12.03 3.57 17.18
CA ASN A 91 13.23 4.34 16.87
C ASN A 91 13.57 4.21 15.38
N LEU A 92 13.94 5.32 14.75
CA LEU A 92 14.35 5.29 13.33
C LEU A 92 15.57 4.38 13.09
N SER A 93 16.45 4.23 14.07
CA SER A 93 17.60 3.31 14.00
C SER A 93 17.20 1.85 13.82
N ASP A 94 16.05 1.46 14.38
CA ASP A 94 15.58 0.07 14.37
C ASP A 94 14.84 -0.25 13.06
N VAL A 95 14.34 0.78 12.37
CA VAL A 95 13.61 0.66 11.10
C VAL A 95 14.56 0.75 9.91
N ALA A 96 15.61 1.56 10.00
CA ALA A 96 16.56 1.75 8.92
C ALA A 96 17.16 0.41 8.45
N ASN A 97 17.10 0.15 7.14
CA ASN A 97 17.60 -1.07 6.48
C ASN A 97 16.92 -2.38 6.89
N THR A 98 15.75 -2.32 7.53
CA THR A 98 14.93 -3.51 7.80
C THR A 98 13.83 -3.65 6.75
N GLU A 99 13.40 -4.88 6.50
CA GLU A 99 12.31 -5.18 5.56
C GLU A 99 11.32 -6.17 6.18
N LYS A 100 10.02 -5.95 5.92
CA LYS A 100 8.98 -6.92 6.24
C LYS A 100 8.79 -7.86 5.05
N LYS A 101 9.30 -9.09 5.17
CA LYS A 101 9.12 -10.12 4.14
C LYS A 101 7.71 -10.67 4.16
N ILE A 102 7.22 -11.06 2.98
CA ILE A 102 6.05 -11.94 2.87
C ILE A 102 6.46 -13.33 3.35
N PRO A 103 5.83 -13.88 4.39
CA PRO A 103 6.10 -15.24 4.86
C PRO A 103 5.93 -16.27 3.75
N ARG A 104 6.78 -17.29 3.70
CA ARG A 104 6.77 -18.28 2.62
C ARG A 104 5.51 -19.15 2.68
N GLU A 105 5.04 -19.42 3.89
CA GLU A 105 3.82 -20.12 4.24
C GLU A 105 2.54 -19.41 3.77
N TRP A 106 2.63 -18.13 3.40
CA TRP A 106 1.51 -17.39 2.81
C TRP A 106 1.27 -17.74 1.33
N ILE A 107 2.19 -18.48 0.71
CA ILE A 107 2.10 -18.94 -0.67
C ILE A 107 1.82 -20.44 -0.67
N THR A 108 0.90 -20.90 -1.51
CA THR A 108 0.55 -22.33 -1.60
C THR A 108 1.76 -23.19 -1.96
N ALA A 109 1.73 -24.47 -1.59
CA ALA A 109 2.86 -25.40 -1.78
C ALA A 109 3.29 -25.54 -3.25
N ASP A 110 2.35 -25.43 -4.18
CA ASP A 110 2.58 -25.45 -5.63
C ASP A 110 3.05 -24.09 -6.19
N GLY A 111 3.05 -23.04 -5.37
CA GLY A 111 3.52 -21.70 -5.73
C GLY A 111 2.57 -20.88 -6.61
N THR A 112 1.33 -21.33 -6.79
CA THR A 112 0.37 -20.71 -7.74
C THR A 112 -0.63 -19.76 -7.10
N GLY A 113 -0.72 -19.74 -5.76
CA GLY A 113 -1.71 -18.95 -5.05
C GLY A 113 -1.29 -18.53 -3.64
N LEU A 114 -2.26 -18.00 -2.90
CA LEU A 114 -2.10 -17.48 -1.54
C LEU A 114 -2.88 -18.36 -0.57
N THR A 115 -2.37 -18.53 0.65
CA THR A 115 -3.03 -19.33 1.70
C THR A 115 -4.04 -18.49 2.49
N GLN A 116 -4.83 -19.16 3.34
CA GLN A 116 -5.80 -18.48 4.20
C GLN A 116 -5.13 -17.47 5.14
N ASP A 117 -3.91 -17.77 5.61
CA ASP A 117 -3.15 -16.86 6.48
C ASP A 117 -2.87 -15.50 5.80
N PHE A 118 -2.57 -15.51 4.49
CA PHE A 118 -2.45 -14.27 3.73
C PHE A 118 -3.78 -13.54 3.65
N ILE A 119 -4.86 -14.27 3.38
CA ILE A 119 -6.20 -13.71 3.22
C ILE A 119 -6.64 -13.04 4.52
N ASP A 120 -6.47 -13.71 5.66
CA ASP A 120 -6.79 -13.18 6.99
C ASP A 120 -5.92 -11.97 7.36
N TYR A 121 -4.68 -11.94 6.88
CA TYR A 121 -3.82 -10.77 6.99
C TYR A 121 -4.30 -9.61 6.10
N ALA A 122 -4.58 -9.86 4.83
CA ALA A 122 -4.80 -8.81 3.84
C ALA A 122 -6.23 -8.23 3.85
N LEU A 123 -7.26 -9.06 4.10
CA LEU A 123 -8.66 -8.64 3.99
C LEU A 123 -9.01 -7.44 4.87
N PRO A 124 -8.62 -7.37 6.16
CA PRO A 124 -8.93 -6.21 6.98
C PRO A 124 -8.30 -4.91 6.48
N LEU A 125 -7.15 -5.00 5.80
CA LEU A 125 -6.42 -3.83 5.28
C LEU A 125 -7.12 -3.18 4.08
N ILE A 126 -8.00 -3.91 3.40
CA ILE A 126 -8.78 -3.41 2.27
C ILE A 126 -10.26 -3.19 2.61
N GLU A 127 -10.63 -3.34 3.88
CA GLU A 127 -12.02 -3.29 4.32
C GLU A 127 -12.61 -1.87 4.20
N GLY A 128 -13.88 -1.82 3.77
CA GLY A 128 -14.67 -0.59 3.65
C GLY A 128 -14.29 0.35 2.50
N GLU A 129 -15.18 1.29 2.21
CA GLU A 129 -15.03 2.28 1.12
C GLU A 129 -14.79 3.70 1.68
N SER A 130 -13.76 4.38 1.18
CA SER A 130 -13.37 5.73 1.64
C SER A 130 -14.29 6.87 1.17
N ASN A 131 -15.16 6.63 0.18
CA ASN A 131 -16.18 7.57 -0.31
C ASN A 131 -15.68 9.02 -0.53
N PRO A 132 -14.67 9.24 -1.41
CA PRO A 132 -14.17 10.58 -1.69
C PRO A 132 -15.27 11.45 -2.33
N PRO A 133 -15.24 12.78 -2.11
CA PRO A 133 -16.22 13.69 -2.70
C PRO A 133 -16.14 13.64 -4.23
N ILE A 134 -17.30 13.62 -4.88
CA ILE A 134 -17.46 13.65 -6.34
C ILE A 134 -18.05 15.00 -6.76
N GLU A 135 -17.53 15.57 -7.84
CA GLU A 135 -18.00 16.81 -8.47
C GLU A 135 -18.04 16.58 -9.99
N ASP A 136 -19.18 16.88 -10.63
CA ASP A 136 -19.40 16.66 -12.07
C ASP A 136 -19.05 15.24 -12.58
N GLY A 137 -19.30 14.23 -11.74
CA GLY A 137 -19.04 12.82 -12.05
C GLY A 137 -17.58 12.37 -11.89
N LEU A 138 -16.70 13.22 -11.35
CA LEU A 138 -15.28 12.91 -11.11
C LEU A 138 -14.87 13.11 -9.65
N PRO A 139 -13.86 12.38 -9.13
CA PRO A 139 -13.31 12.65 -7.81
C PRO A 139 -12.78 14.08 -7.68
N ARG A 140 -13.23 14.78 -6.63
CA ARG A 140 -12.82 16.15 -6.33
C ARG A 140 -11.51 16.17 -5.54
N PHE A 141 -10.40 16.26 -6.26
CA PHE A 141 -9.06 16.36 -5.69
C PHE A 141 -8.76 17.74 -5.08
N ALA A 142 -7.99 17.74 -3.99
CA ALA A 142 -7.53 18.97 -3.35
C ALA A 142 -6.56 19.76 -4.26
N LYS A 143 -6.79 21.07 -4.40
CA LYS A 143 -5.90 22.01 -5.09
C LYS A 143 -5.25 22.94 -4.08
N LEU A 144 -4.03 22.64 -3.68
CA LEU A 144 -3.25 23.48 -2.76
C LEU A 144 -2.76 24.74 -3.49
N LYS A 145 -2.74 25.89 -2.79
CA LYS A 145 -2.23 27.16 -3.33
C LYS A 145 -0.72 27.16 -3.61
N LYS A 146 0.02 26.24 -2.97
CA LYS A 146 1.48 26.08 -3.11
C LYS A 146 2.26 27.40 -2.96
N ILE A 147 1.83 28.25 -2.01
CA ILE A 147 2.51 29.51 -1.70
C ILE A 147 3.86 29.16 -1.06
N LEU A 148 4.94 29.70 -1.61
CA LEU A 148 6.29 29.48 -1.08
C LEU A 148 6.45 30.22 0.25
N ALA A 149 7.04 29.55 1.24
CA ALA A 149 7.45 30.21 2.48
C ALA A 149 8.58 31.21 2.19
N THR A 150 8.53 32.37 2.83
CA THR A 150 9.66 33.31 2.86
C THR A 150 10.81 32.67 3.63
N LYS A 151 12.03 32.90 3.16
CA LYS A 151 13.24 32.46 3.87
C LYS A 151 13.40 33.18 5.19
#